data_AF-A0A8T4TEV9-F1
#
_entry.id   AF-A0A8T4TEV9-F1
#
_cell.length_a   1.000
_cell.length_b   1.000
_cell.length_c   1.000
_cell.angle_alpha   90.00
_cell.angle_beta   90.00
_cell.angle_gamma   90.00
#
_symmetry.space_group_name_H-M   'P 1'
#
loop_
_entity.id
_entity.type
_entity.pdbx_description
1 polymer ?
#
loop_
_entity_poly.entity_id
_entity_poly.type
_entity_poly.pdbx_seq_one_letter_code
_entity_poly.pdbx_strand_id
1 'polypeptide(L)' 'MIERGISEKEVEEAIQRGSKSLQYPNKILAAYRYFIVVYKKIGNDEYIITVKPR' A
#
# COMPACT_ATOMS: atom_id res chain seq x y z
N MET A 1 -1.95 8.18 8.72
CA MET A 1 -1.84 9.44 7.97
C MET A 1 -2.06 9.09 6.51
N ILE A 2 -3.26 9.35 5.99
CA ILE A 2 -3.62 9.06 4.60
C ILE A 2 -3.46 10.38 3.83
N GLU A 3 -2.58 10.43 2.83
CA GLU A 3 -2.37 11.65 2.04
C GLU A 3 -3.62 11.99 1.21
N ARG A 4 -3.99 13.28 1.25
CA ARG A 4 -4.78 14.06 0.27
C ARG A 4 -5.65 13.23 -0.69
N GLY A 5 -6.84 12.86 -0.23
CA GLY A 5 -7.93 12.39 -1.12
C GLY A 5 -7.93 10.90 -1.45
N ILE A 6 -7.01 10.12 -0.88
CA ILE A 6 -7.06 8.65 -0.97
C ILE A 6 -7.91 8.15 0.22
N SER A 7 -8.88 7.29 -0.04
CA SER A 7 -9.69 6.68 1.02
C SER A 7 -9.09 5.38 1.56
N GLU A 8 -9.48 4.97 2.78
CA GLU A 8 -9.09 3.66 3.35
C GLU A 8 -9.48 2.51 2.42
N LYS A 9 -10.67 2.60 1.83
CA LYS A 9 -11.15 1.63 0.84
C LYS A 9 -10.24 1.55 -0.39
N GLU A 10 -9.76 2.67 -0.89
CA GLU A 10 -8.80 2.66 -2.01
C GLU A 10 -7.47 2.02 -1.61
N VAL A 11 -7.02 2.20 -0.36
CA VAL A 11 -5.83 1.54 0.15
C VAL A 11 -6.02 0.02 0.25
N GLU A 12 -7.18 -0.44 0.75
CA GLU A 12 -7.53 -1.86 0.76
C GLU A 12 -7.59 -2.44 -0.67
N GLU A 13 -8.22 -1.72 -1.61
CA GLU A 13 -8.26 -2.12 -3.01
C GLU A 13 -6.84 -2.20 -3.62
N ALA A 14 -5.95 -1.27 -3.25
CA ALA A 14 -4.56 -1.29 -3.67
C ALA A 14 -3.82 -2.52 -3.12
N ILE A 15 -4.00 -2.85 -1.83
CA ILE A 15 -3.39 -4.04 -1.22
C ILE A 15 -3.92 -5.32 -1.88
N GLN A 16 -5.21 -5.41 -2.18
CA GLN A 16 -5.79 -6.60 -2.79
C GLN A 16 -5.44 -6.73 -4.27
N ARG A 17 -5.63 -5.67 -5.06
CA ARG A 17 -5.64 -5.70 -6.54
C ARG A 17 -4.46 -4.97 -7.18
N GLY A 18 -3.74 -4.16 -6.43
CA GLY A 18 -2.59 -3.39 -6.94
C GLY A 18 -1.45 -4.31 -7.40
N SER A 19 -0.63 -3.77 -8.31
CA SER A 19 0.59 -4.43 -8.76
C SER A 19 1.62 -4.40 -7.64
N LYS A 20 2.07 -5.57 -7.21
CA LYS A 20 2.91 -5.74 -6.02
C LYS A 20 4.36 -5.92 -6.41
N SER A 21 5.25 -5.20 -5.73
CA SER A 21 6.69 -5.45 -5.76
C SER A 21 7.26 -5.51 -4.35
N LEU A 22 8.27 -6.36 -4.17
CA LEU A 22 8.99 -6.47 -2.91
C LEU A 22 10.05 -5.37 -2.83
N GLN A 23 10.05 -4.65 -1.72
CA GLN A 23 11.08 -3.68 -1.37
C GLN A 23 11.86 -4.19 -0.17
N TYR A 24 13.16 -4.39 -0.36
CA TYR A 24 14.06 -4.83 0.69
C TYR A 24 14.03 -3.84 1.88
N PRO A 25 14.01 -4.31 3.14
CA PRO A 25 14.17 -5.71 3.57
C PRO A 25 12.88 -6.55 3.58
N ASN A 26 11.71 -6.00 3.91
CA ASN A 26 10.47 -6.78 4.09
C ASN A 26 9.21 -5.91 3.87
N LYS A 27 9.26 -5.02 2.88
CA LYS A 27 8.14 -4.14 2.54
C LYS A 27 7.54 -4.57 1.20
N ILE A 28 6.27 -4.28 1.02
CA ILE A 28 5.53 -4.50 -0.22
C ILE A 28 5.09 -3.12 -0.70
N LEU A 29 5.44 -2.79 -1.94
CA LEU A 29 4.83 -1.69 -2.65
C LEU A 29 3.65 -2.25 -3.44
N ALA A 30 2.44 -1.75 -3.19
CA ALA A 30 1.28 -1.97 -4.04
C ALA A 30 0.99 -0.69 -4.83
N ALA A 31 1.28 -0.71 -6.12
CA ALA A 31 0.93 0.37 -7.03
C ALA A 31 -0.52 0.20 -7.50
N TYR A 32 -1.34 1.24 -7.33
CA TYR A 32 -2.75 1.23 -7.70
C TYR A 32 -3.19 2.62 -8.18
N ARG A 33 -3.77 2.67 -9.40
CA ARG A 33 -4.20 3.92 -10.05
C ARG A 33 -3.08 4.99 -10.04
N TYR A 34 -3.28 6.06 -9.28
CA TYR A 34 -2.42 7.24 -9.19
C TYR A 34 -1.57 7.27 -7.91
N PHE A 35 -1.50 6.18 -7.16
CA PHE A 35 -0.76 6.13 -5.90
C PHE A 35 -0.10 4.76 -5.65
N ILE A 36 0.75 4.72 -4.64
CA ILE A 36 1.49 3.55 -4.19
C ILE A 36 1.33 3.42 -2.68
N VAL A 37 0.94 2.23 -2.23
CA VAL A 37 0.89 1.86 -0.81
C VAL A 37 2.14 1.08 -0.47
N VAL A 38 2.90 1.56 0.49
CA VAL A 38 4.00 0.81 1.10
C VAL A 38 3.48 0.22 2.41
N TYR A 39 3.48 -1.10 2.50
CA TYR A 39 3.04 -1.81 3.69
C TYR A 39 3.97 -2.98 3.98
N LYS A 40 3.87 -3.54 5.19
CA LYS A 40 4.51 -4.80 5.56
C LYS A 40 3.43 -5.76 6.01
N LYS A 41 3.61 -7.05 5.75
CA LYS A 41 2.73 -8.11 6.26
C LYS A 41 3.42 -8.79 7.44
N ILE A 42 2.76 -8.87 8.58
CA ILE A 42 3.25 -9.59 9.76
C ILE A 42 2.13 -10.54 10.18
N GLY A 43 2.32 -11.84 9.97
CA GLY A 43 1.26 -12.82 10.13
C GLY A 43 0.11 -12.56 9.15
N ASN A 44 -1.10 -12.41 9.69
CA ASN A 44 -2.31 -12.08 8.90
C ASN A 44 -2.57 -10.58 8.78
N ASP A 45 -1.82 -9.75 9.50
CA ASP A 45 -2.08 -8.31 9.57
C ASP A 45 -1.22 -7.53 8.56
N GLU A 46 -1.82 -6.47 8.02
CA GLU A 46 -1.23 -5.59 7.03
C GLU A 46 -0.96 -4.22 7.66
N TYR A 47 0.32 -3.89 7.83
CA TYR A 47 0.74 -2.64 8.44
C TYR A 47 1.12 -1.63 7.36
N ILE A 48 0.25 -0.66 7.14
CA ILE A 48 0.48 0.43 6.19
C ILE A 48 1.56 1.37 6.75
N ILE A 49 2.66 1.49 6.03
CA ILE A 49 3.80 2.34 6.40
C ILE A 49 3.61 3.73 5.80
N THR A 50 3.27 3.79 4.51
CA THR A 50 3.14 5.05 3.76
C THR A 50 2.20 4.85 2.59
N VAL A 51 1.40 5.86 2.29
CA VAL A 51 0.67 5.98 1.04
C VAL A 51 1.21 7.23 0.36
N LYS A 52 1.64 7.11 -0.90
CA LYS A 52 2.17 8.24 -1.67
C LYS A 52 1.57 8.30 -3.07
N PRO A 53 1.36 9.48 -3.66
CA PRO A 53 1.08 9.60 -5.08
C PRO A 53 2.19 8.95 -5.93
N ARG A 54 1.81 8.45 -7.12
CA ARG A 54 2.76 7.95 -8.11
C ARG A 54 3.47 9.09 -8.83
#